data_AF-A0A1G2F6D4-F1
#
_entry.id   AF-A0A1G2F6D4-F1
#
_cell.length_a   1.000
_cell.length_b   1.000
_cell.length_c   1.000
_cell.angle_alpha   90.00
_cell.angle_beta   90.00
_cell.angle_gamma   90.00
#
_symmetry.space_group_name_H-M   'P 1'
#
loop_
_entity.id
_entity.type
_entity.pdbx_description
1 polymer ?
#
loop_
_entity_poly.entity_id
_entity_poly.type
_entity_poly.pdbx_seq_one_letter_code
_entity_poly.pdbx_strand_id
1 'polypeptide(L)'
;MRIKTIIKHLLLHMIYFFVGFIPRDRKIWIFGSRNKTFFGNSKWLFLYLHNSNKKNIRKIWISRTKKIVEMLQAKGFEAYYLNSPKGYYYAVRGGIYIFNVHTNYDISYFLSRGAKKINLWHGVGIKKIGLDSDLKNNYFYKLYHDDILQRLRNRFFNPWEYEKYDMMICISEMTKKCMKSAFGKRAGDVVVTGYPCNDTLLKNVENPFIDEDLKLIKSLKAHKKKVILYMPTYRDVRIYESKSMDVPINWEKLNSFLEKNNSVFIVKLHPVKESTLQIPYSCKNILTPNNLNDIFPALKYVDILITDYSTVCYNFLLCSKPIIFYWYDLKEYKTEHRTLYEDFENLVLGPIVKTFDALLNALDNYMNNKEDFMKECSKKISNCQKLIHKYVDSNSSERVYKEIMNKFVKNQ
;
A
#
# COMPACT_ATOMS: atom_id res chain seq x y z
N MET A 1 -5.50 -8.68 32.61
CA MET A 1 -4.83 -9.31 31.44
C MET A 1 -4.66 -10.81 31.74
N ARG A 2 -5.06 -11.73 30.85
CA ARG A 2 -5.10 -13.17 31.18
C ARG A 2 -3.67 -13.76 31.27
N ILE A 3 -3.34 -14.49 32.33
CA ILE A 3 -2.02 -15.15 32.57
C ILE A 3 -1.53 -15.92 31.34
N LYS A 4 -2.43 -16.63 30.65
CA LYS A 4 -2.14 -17.36 29.40
C LYS A 4 -1.47 -16.49 28.32
N THR A 5 -1.83 -15.21 28.21
CA THR A 5 -1.24 -14.29 27.23
C THR A 5 0.21 -13.96 27.60
N ILE A 6 0.52 -13.78 28.87
CA ILE A 6 1.89 -13.50 29.34
C ILE A 6 2.78 -14.70 29.05
N ILE A 7 2.37 -15.90 29.45
CA ILE A 7 3.10 -17.15 29.21
C ILE A 7 3.37 -17.35 27.72
N LYS A 8 2.36 -17.12 26.86
CA LYS A 8 2.53 -17.19 25.41
C LYS A 8 3.62 -16.25 24.90
N HIS A 9 3.64 -14.99 25.35
CA HIS A 9 4.66 -14.03 24.92
C HIS A 9 6.05 -14.38 25.46
N LEU A 10 6.17 -14.91 26.67
CA LEU A 10 7.44 -15.43 27.20
C LEU A 10 8.00 -16.53 26.30
N LEU A 11 7.18 -17.53 25.94
CA LEU A 11 7.57 -18.59 25.02
C LEU A 11 7.98 -18.05 23.64
N LEU A 12 7.26 -17.07 23.12
CA LEU A 12 7.59 -16.44 21.83
C LEU A 12 8.92 -15.69 21.88
N HIS A 13 9.24 -15.00 22.98
CA HIS A 13 10.53 -14.36 23.19
C HIS A 13 11.67 -15.37 23.33
N MET A 14 11.44 -16.51 24.00
CA MET A 14 12.39 -17.62 24.03
C MET A 14 12.65 -18.17 22.62
N ILE A 15 11.59 -18.43 21.84
CA ILE A 15 11.72 -18.86 20.44
C ILE A 15 12.55 -17.84 19.65
N TYR A 16 12.24 -16.54 19.77
CA TYR A 16 12.99 -15.50 19.07
C TYR A 16 14.46 -15.49 19.46
N PHE A 17 14.78 -15.67 20.75
CA PHE A 17 16.16 -15.77 21.23
C PHE A 17 16.89 -16.95 20.59
N PHE A 18 16.33 -18.16 20.69
CA PHE A 18 16.97 -19.38 20.19
C PHE A 18 17.10 -19.43 18.66
N VAL A 19 16.12 -18.87 17.93
CA VAL A 19 16.19 -18.72 16.47
C VAL A 19 17.41 -17.89 16.04
N GLY A 20 17.93 -17.02 16.90
CA GLY A 20 19.13 -16.23 16.63
C GLY A 20 20.41 -17.05 16.45
N PHE A 21 20.46 -18.29 16.95
CA PHE A 21 21.61 -19.19 16.80
C PHE A 21 21.51 -20.08 15.57
N ILE A 22 20.35 -20.11 14.90
CA ILE A 22 20.18 -20.88 13.67
C ILE A 22 20.91 -20.12 12.55
N PRO A 23 21.85 -20.77 11.82
CA PRO A 23 22.54 -20.11 10.73
C PRO A 23 21.53 -19.61 9.68
N ARG A 24 21.89 -18.56 8.94
CA ARG A 24 21.02 -17.94 7.94
C ARG A 24 21.66 -18.02 6.57
N ASP A 25 20.89 -18.40 5.56
CA ASP A 25 21.34 -18.43 4.17
C ASP A 25 20.85 -17.18 3.43
N ARG A 26 21.77 -16.28 3.06
CA ARG A 26 21.47 -15.02 2.34
C ARG A 26 20.99 -15.25 0.90
N LYS A 27 21.13 -16.46 0.35
CA LYS A 27 20.54 -16.83 -0.95
C LYS A 27 19.07 -17.22 -0.83
N ILE A 28 18.55 -17.49 0.38
CA ILE A 28 17.13 -17.78 0.63
C ILE A 28 16.41 -16.49 1.02
N TRP A 29 15.53 -16.02 0.15
CA TRP A 29 14.76 -14.79 0.32
C TRP A 29 13.30 -15.14 0.64
N ILE A 30 12.85 -14.68 1.80
CA ILE A 30 11.51 -14.91 2.32
C ILE A 30 10.64 -13.68 2.07
N PHE A 31 9.54 -13.90 1.35
CA PHE A 31 8.54 -12.89 1.04
C PHE A 31 7.25 -13.14 1.83
N GLY A 32 6.53 -12.06 2.12
CA GLY A 32 5.18 -12.13 2.64
C GLY A 32 4.44 -10.80 2.49
N SER A 33 3.16 -10.80 2.83
CA SER A 33 2.33 -9.59 2.85
C SER A 33 1.22 -9.68 3.89
N ARG A 34 0.78 -8.51 4.37
CA ARG A 34 -0.22 -8.35 5.42
C ARG A 34 -1.54 -9.06 5.09
N ASN A 35 -2.32 -9.45 6.10
CA ASN A 35 -3.73 -9.84 5.96
C ASN A 35 -3.99 -11.05 5.05
N LYS A 36 -3.12 -12.07 5.05
CA LYS A 36 -3.44 -13.34 4.36
C LYS A 36 -3.61 -13.17 2.84
N THR A 37 -3.03 -12.13 2.25
CA THR A 37 -3.13 -11.81 0.82
C THR A 37 -1.80 -12.05 0.09
N PHE A 38 -1.80 -11.80 -1.21
CA PHE A 38 -0.63 -11.72 -2.08
C PHE A 38 -0.71 -10.38 -2.82
N PHE A 39 -0.09 -9.32 -2.29
CA PHE A 39 -0.28 -7.95 -2.79
C PHE A 39 0.91 -7.01 -2.48
N GLY A 40 0.85 -5.82 -3.08
CA GLY A 40 1.75 -4.71 -2.78
C GLY A 40 3.15 -4.90 -3.34
N ASN A 41 4.10 -4.12 -2.81
CA ASN A 41 5.48 -4.11 -3.31
C ASN A 41 6.16 -5.49 -3.22
N SER A 42 5.85 -6.27 -2.17
CA SER A 42 6.40 -7.63 -2.02
C SER A 42 5.92 -8.59 -3.10
N LYS A 43 4.63 -8.55 -3.51
CA LYS A 43 4.12 -9.31 -4.67
C LYS A 43 4.89 -8.96 -5.94
N TRP A 44 4.98 -7.67 -6.26
CA TRP A 44 5.56 -7.24 -7.53
C TRP A 44 7.06 -7.51 -7.61
N LEU A 45 7.79 -7.35 -6.50
CA LEU A 45 9.19 -7.75 -6.45
C LEU A 45 9.36 -9.27 -6.56
N PHE A 46 8.51 -10.07 -5.89
CA PHE A 46 8.55 -11.53 -5.99
C PHE A 46 8.33 -12.02 -7.42
N LEU A 47 7.32 -11.50 -8.11
CA LEU A 47 7.03 -11.81 -9.52
C LEU A 47 8.18 -11.37 -10.43
N TYR A 48 8.69 -10.15 -10.25
CA TYR A 48 9.83 -9.64 -11.02
C TYR A 48 11.03 -10.58 -10.97
N LEU A 49 11.40 -11.05 -9.78
CA LEU A 49 12.56 -11.92 -9.57
C LEU A 49 12.37 -13.32 -10.16
N HIS A 50 11.13 -13.80 -10.21
CA HIS A 50 10.79 -15.05 -10.86
C HIS A 50 10.89 -14.91 -12.38
N ASN A 51 10.21 -13.91 -12.96
CA ASN A 51 10.14 -13.69 -14.40
C ASN A 51 11.51 -13.31 -14.99
N SER A 52 12.34 -12.58 -14.24
CA SER A 52 13.71 -12.21 -14.66
C SER A 52 14.74 -13.33 -14.45
N ASN A 53 14.29 -14.55 -14.10
CA ASN A 53 15.10 -15.75 -13.93
C ASN A 53 16.37 -15.55 -13.07
N LYS A 54 16.26 -14.79 -11.97
CA LYS A 54 17.38 -14.61 -11.02
C LYS A 54 17.59 -15.94 -10.26
N LYS A 55 18.39 -16.85 -10.84
CA LYS A 55 18.63 -18.23 -10.33
C LYS A 55 19.57 -18.29 -9.13
N ASN A 56 20.37 -17.26 -8.91
CA ASN A 56 21.30 -17.13 -7.80
C ASN A 56 20.61 -16.92 -6.43
N ILE A 57 19.29 -16.70 -6.43
CA ILE A 57 18.47 -16.55 -5.24
C ILE A 57 17.33 -17.56 -5.27
N ARG A 58 16.99 -18.10 -4.10
CA ARG A 58 15.81 -18.93 -3.87
C ARG A 58 14.72 -18.07 -3.25
N LYS A 59 13.66 -17.80 -4.00
CA LYS A 59 12.55 -16.92 -3.58
C LYS A 59 11.44 -17.80 -3.02
N ILE A 60 11.07 -17.58 -1.77
CA ILE A 60 10.06 -18.39 -1.08
C ILE A 60 9.00 -17.46 -0.50
N TRP A 61 7.74 -17.71 -0.82
CA TRP A 61 6.63 -17.01 -0.20
C TRP A 61 6.14 -17.74 1.06
N ILE A 62 6.08 -17.05 2.20
CA ILE A 62 5.51 -17.60 3.42
C ILE A 62 4.17 -16.92 3.70
N SER A 63 3.12 -17.73 3.83
CA SER A 63 1.77 -17.22 4.10
C SER A 63 1.13 -17.90 5.30
N ARG A 64 0.26 -17.15 5.99
CA ARG A 64 -0.58 -17.66 7.09
C ARG A 64 -1.90 -18.27 6.59
N THR A 65 -2.03 -18.48 5.28
CA THR A 65 -3.23 -19.04 4.65
C THR A 65 -2.88 -20.08 3.62
N LYS A 66 -3.42 -21.29 3.79
CA LYS A 66 -3.23 -22.39 2.84
C LYS A 66 -3.71 -22.05 1.43
N LYS A 67 -4.88 -21.38 1.30
CA LYS A 67 -5.40 -20.89 0.01
C LYS A 67 -4.38 -20.08 -0.82
N ILE A 68 -3.63 -19.17 -0.21
CA ILE A 68 -2.59 -18.40 -0.93
C ILE A 68 -1.43 -19.30 -1.34
N VAL A 69 -1.02 -20.23 -0.46
CA VAL A 69 0.06 -21.18 -0.74
C VAL A 69 -0.32 -22.08 -1.92
N GLU A 70 -1.51 -22.66 -1.89
CA GLU A 70 -2.07 -23.50 -2.96
C GLU A 70 -2.16 -22.72 -4.28
N MET A 71 -2.67 -21.48 -4.24
CA MET A 71 -2.74 -20.60 -5.40
C MET A 71 -1.36 -20.33 -6.02
N LEU A 72 -0.34 -20.06 -5.20
CA LEU A 72 1.03 -19.83 -5.67
C LEU A 72 1.67 -21.11 -6.23
N GLN A 73 1.53 -22.22 -5.52
CA GLN A 73 2.08 -23.53 -5.93
C GLN A 73 1.45 -24.02 -7.24
N ALA A 74 0.15 -23.81 -7.44
CA ALA A 74 -0.55 -24.14 -8.69
C ALA A 74 -0.02 -23.37 -9.91
N LYS A 75 0.73 -22.28 -9.69
CA LYS A 75 1.42 -21.50 -10.73
C LYS A 75 2.94 -21.75 -10.76
N GLY A 76 3.42 -22.77 -10.06
CA GLY A 76 4.85 -23.16 -10.05
C GLY A 76 5.72 -22.34 -9.10
N PHE A 77 5.14 -21.49 -8.26
CA PHE A 77 5.91 -20.71 -7.27
C PHE A 77 6.19 -21.52 -6.01
N GLU A 78 7.39 -21.35 -5.46
CA GLU A 78 7.75 -21.93 -4.17
C GLU A 78 7.10 -21.12 -3.03
N ALA A 79 6.12 -21.72 -2.36
CA ALA A 79 5.42 -21.12 -1.23
C ALA A 79 5.13 -22.15 -0.15
N TYR A 80 5.08 -21.72 1.12
CA TYR A 80 4.76 -22.60 2.25
C TYR A 80 3.84 -21.94 3.27
N TYR A 81 2.99 -22.76 3.89
CA TYR A 81 2.17 -22.35 5.01
C TYR A 81 3.06 -22.15 6.25
N LEU A 82 2.97 -21.01 6.91
CA LEU A 82 3.85 -20.64 8.03
C LEU A 82 3.91 -21.74 9.10
N ASN A 83 2.78 -22.34 9.47
CA ASN A 83 2.70 -23.36 10.51
C ASN A 83 2.88 -24.79 9.97
N SER A 84 3.59 -24.96 8.85
CA SER A 84 4.02 -26.27 8.34
C SER A 84 5.51 -26.49 8.63
N PRO A 85 6.00 -27.76 8.66
CA PRO A 85 7.43 -28.03 8.87
C PRO A 85 8.36 -27.29 7.90
N LYS A 86 8.03 -27.28 6.60
CA LYS A 86 8.77 -26.51 5.59
C LYS A 86 8.65 -25.00 5.81
N GLY A 87 7.47 -24.52 6.22
CA GLY A 87 7.25 -23.11 6.56
C GLY A 87 8.15 -22.63 7.69
N TYR A 88 8.21 -23.36 8.80
CA TYR A 88 9.11 -23.06 9.90
C TYR A 88 10.57 -23.15 9.48
N TYR A 89 10.95 -24.23 8.79
CA TYR A 89 12.32 -24.44 8.32
C TYR A 89 12.83 -23.27 7.47
N TYR A 90 12.09 -22.89 6.42
CA TYR A 90 12.52 -21.79 5.56
C TYR A 90 12.40 -20.43 6.24
N ALA A 91 11.44 -20.22 7.13
CA ALA A 91 11.39 -18.99 7.94
C ALA A 91 12.66 -18.86 8.80
N VAL A 92 13.09 -19.90 9.51
CA VAL A 92 14.29 -19.80 10.37
C VAL A 92 15.62 -19.85 9.60
N ARG A 93 15.64 -20.42 8.38
CA ARG A 93 16.86 -20.47 7.53
C ARG A 93 17.02 -19.28 6.60
N GLY A 94 15.91 -18.65 6.21
CA GLY A 94 15.89 -17.54 5.26
C GLY A 94 16.72 -16.36 5.76
N GLY A 95 17.70 -15.95 4.97
CA GLY A 95 18.62 -14.88 5.33
C GLY A 95 18.12 -13.48 5.01
N ILE A 96 17.23 -13.32 4.03
CA ILE A 96 16.63 -12.02 3.67
C ILE A 96 15.11 -12.12 3.86
N TYR A 97 14.53 -11.18 4.60
CA TYR A 97 13.10 -11.05 4.85
C TYR A 97 12.58 -9.79 4.15
N ILE A 98 11.60 -9.94 3.28
CA ILE A 98 11.05 -8.87 2.45
C ILE A 98 9.56 -8.74 2.70
N PHE A 99 9.14 -7.57 3.19
CA PHE A 99 7.76 -7.31 3.65
C PHE A 99 7.35 -5.86 3.40
N ASN A 100 6.05 -5.55 3.48
CA ASN A 100 5.49 -4.23 3.16
C ASN A 100 5.23 -3.36 4.40
N VAL A 101 4.87 -3.93 5.55
CA VAL A 101 4.46 -3.14 6.73
C VAL A 101 5.27 -3.51 7.97
N HIS A 102 5.02 -4.70 8.51
CA HIS A 102 5.73 -5.22 9.67
C HIS A 102 6.04 -6.69 9.46
N THR A 103 7.22 -7.12 9.91
CA THR A 103 7.65 -8.51 9.80
C THR A 103 6.65 -9.49 10.42
N ASN A 104 5.99 -9.11 11.53
CA ASN A 104 5.03 -10.00 12.19
C ASN A 104 3.77 -10.27 11.37
N TYR A 105 3.18 -9.22 10.80
CA TYR A 105 1.91 -9.37 10.07
C TYR A 105 2.10 -9.94 8.67
N ASP A 106 3.26 -9.69 8.06
CA ASP A 106 3.55 -10.09 6.69
C ASP A 106 4.19 -11.47 6.62
N ILE A 107 5.06 -11.81 7.60
CA ILE A 107 5.78 -13.09 7.68
C ILE A 107 5.66 -13.64 9.11
N SER A 108 6.69 -13.43 9.94
CA SER A 108 6.73 -13.75 11.36
C SER A 108 7.90 -13.04 12.03
N TYR A 109 7.64 -12.23 13.05
CA TYR A 109 8.68 -11.54 13.81
C TYR A 109 9.50 -12.52 14.65
N PHE A 110 8.83 -13.45 15.33
CA PHE A 110 9.50 -14.37 16.27
C PHE A 110 10.41 -15.39 15.56
N LEU A 111 10.32 -15.52 14.24
CA LEU A 111 11.20 -16.37 13.43
C LEU A 111 12.24 -15.57 12.64
N SER A 112 12.31 -14.24 12.79
CA SER A 112 13.15 -13.37 11.93
C SER A 112 14.51 -13.00 12.53
N ARG A 113 14.84 -13.43 13.76
CA ARG A 113 16.12 -13.08 14.40
C ARG A 113 17.30 -13.57 13.55
N GLY A 114 18.22 -12.66 13.19
CA GLY A 114 19.39 -12.95 12.34
C GLY A 114 19.15 -12.74 10.83
N ALA A 115 17.89 -12.68 10.38
CA ALA A 115 17.58 -12.31 9.00
C ALA A 115 17.78 -10.80 8.77
N LYS A 116 18.12 -10.41 7.53
CA LYS A 116 18.12 -9.01 7.10
C LYS A 116 16.71 -8.59 6.74
N LYS A 117 16.25 -7.49 7.33
CA LYS A 117 14.86 -7.04 7.27
C LYS A 117 14.72 -5.89 6.28
N ILE A 118 14.12 -6.18 5.14
CA ILE A 118 13.90 -5.24 4.04
C ILE A 118 12.43 -4.84 4.01
N ASN A 119 12.16 -3.60 4.41
CA ASN A 119 10.81 -3.04 4.42
C ASN A 119 10.54 -2.28 3.12
N LEU A 120 9.63 -2.80 2.31
CA LEU A 120 9.25 -2.21 1.03
C LEU A 120 8.22 -1.08 1.15
N TRP A 121 7.69 -0.88 2.36
CA TRP A 121 6.62 0.08 2.66
C TRP A 121 5.39 -0.09 1.73
N HIS A 122 4.40 0.80 1.86
CA HIS A 122 3.12 0.67 1.15
C HIS A 122 2.46 2.02 0.80
N GLY A 123 3.17 3.14 0.95
CA GLY A 123 2.64 4.46 0.62
C GLY A 123 3.75 5.51 0.47
N VAL A 124 3.42 6.67 -0.08
CA VAL A 124 4.41 7.73 -0.37
C VAL A 124 4.92 8.44 0.89
N GLY A 125 4.24 8.28 2.03
CA GLY A 125 4.77 8.74 3.31
C GLY A 125 4.57 10.23 3.59
N ILE A 126 3.51 10.82 3.05
CA ILE A 126 3.15 12.24 3.23
C ILE A 126 2.41 12.54 4.54
N LYS A 127 1.85 11.49 5.15
CA LYS A 127 1.08 11.61 6.39
C LYS A 127 2.06 11.46 7.53
N LYS A 128 1.95 12.29 8.55
CA LYS A 128 2.76 12.12 9.75
C LYS A 128 2.40 10.78 10.40
N ILE A 129 3.40 9.94 10.58
CA ILE A 129 3.28 8.57 11.12
C ILE A 129 4.46 8.30 12.06
N GLY A 130 4.37 7.21 12.82
CA GLY A 130 5.46 6.82 13.71
C GLY A 130 5.72 7.91 14.76
N LEU A 131 6.99 8.30 14.90
CA LEU A 131 7.45 9.32 15.84
C LEU A 131 6.88 10.71 15.54
N ASP A 132 6.58 11.00 14.26
CA ASP A 132 6.08 12.30 13.81
C ASP A 132 4.58 12.46 14.04
N SER A 133 3.87 11.40 14.44
CA SER A 133 2.45 11.48 14.78
C SER A 133 2.27 12.48 15.93
N ASP A 134 1.44 13.49 15.73
CA ASP A 134 1.22 14.62 16.66
C ASP A 134 -0.18 14.61 17.29
N LEU A 135 -1.11 13.82 16.75
CA LEU A 135 -2.46 13.66 17.29
C LEU A 135 -2.49 12.67 18.47
N LYS A 136 -2.79 13.16 19.69
CA LYS A 136 -2.79 12.36 20.94
C LYS A 136 -3.73 11.14 20.91
N ASN A 137 -4.84 11.23 20.16
CA ASN A 137 -5.79 10.14 20.00
C ASN A 137 -5.31 9.05 19.03
N ASN A 138 -4.26 9.31 18.24
CA ASN A 138 -3.73 8.38 17.24
C ASN A 138 -2.97 7.20 17.89
N TYR A 139 -3.13 6.01 17.30
CA TYR A 139 -2.42 4.80 17.72
C TYR A 139 -0.90 4.99 17.77
N PHE A 140 -0.31 5.62 16.75
CA PHE A 140 1.15 5.82 16.69
C PHE A 140 1.61 6.79 17.77
N TYR A 141 0.84 7.84 18.06
CA TYR A 141 1.19 8.77 19.14
C TYR A 141 1.30 8.01 20.46
N LYS A 142 0.25 7.29 20.86
CA LYS A 142 0.22 6.51 22.10
C LYS A 142 1.36 5.49 22.17
N LEU A 143 1.63 4.81 21.06
CA LEU A 143 2.68 3.79 20.98
C LEU A 143 4.09 4.33 21.30
N TYR A 144 4.37 5.60 21.02
CA TYR A 144 5.71 6.18 21.17
C TYR A 144 5.82 7.28 22.24
N HIS A 145 4.72 7.95 22.58
CA HIS A 145 4.67 9.11 23.49
C HIS A 145 3.94 8.83 24.82
N ASP A 146 3.38 7.64 25.02
CA ASP A 146 2.86 7.22 26.35
C ASP A 146 4.01 7.05 27.36
N ASP A 147 3.64 6.87 28.63
CA ASP A 147 4.59 6.68 29.74
C ASP A 147 5.51 5.44 29.56
N ILE A 148 6.59 5.43 30.33
CA ILE A 148 7.64 4.40 30.25
C ILE A 148 7.10 2.98 30.47
N LEU A 149 6.15 2.78 31.39
CA LEU A 149 5.58 1.46 31.70
C LEU A 149 4.73 0.97 30.52
N GLN A 150 3.92 1.85 29.94
CA GLN A 150 3.10 1.51 28.78
C GLN A 150 3.97 1.19 27.56
N ARG A 151 5.08 1.90 27.37
CA ARG A 151 6.07 1.61 26.31
C ARG A 151 6.79 0.27 26.54
N LEU A 152 7.19 -0.05 27.76
CA LEU A 152 7.78 -1.35 28.10
C LEU A 152 6.79 -2.50 27.87
N ARG A 153 5.54 -2.31 28.29
CA ARG A 153 4.45 -3.25 28.01
C ARG A 153 4.25 -3.46 26.51
N ASN A 154 4.20 -2.39 25.73
CA ASN A 154 4.04 -2.47 24.28
C ASN A 154 5.23 -3.14 23.60
N ARG A 155 6.47 -2.92 24.07
CA ARG A 155 7.65 -3.65 23.59
C ARG A 155 7.58 -5.15 23.88
N PHE A 156 7.03 -5.54 25.02
CA PHE A 156 6.88 -6.95 25.38
C PHE A 156 5.81 -7.65 24.53
N PHE A 157 4.64 -7.04 24.37
CA PHE A 157 3.51 -7.65 23.66
C PHE A 157 3.54 -7.44 22.14
N ASN A 158 4.09 -6.32 21.68
CA ASN A 158 4.15 -5.94 20.27
C ASN A 158 5.57 -5.55 19.84
N PRO A 159 6.58 -6.42 20.02
CA PRO A 159 7.98 -6.09 19.76
C PRO A 159 8.27 -5.69 18.30
N TRP A 160 7.46 -6.16 17.34
CA TRP A 160 7.55 -5.77 15.94
C TRP A 160 7.25 -4.29 15.69
N GLU A 161 6.54 -3.63 16.60
CA GLU A 161 6.27 -2.18 16.55
C GLU A 161 7.50 -1.33 16.91
N TYR A 162 8.57 -1.96 17.41
CA TYR A 162 9.84 -1.33 17.77
C TYR A 162 11.00 -1.92 16.99
N GLU A 163 10.71 -2.77 16.01
CA GLU A 163 11.71 -3.41 15.15
C GLU A 163 12.52 -2.37 14.37
N LYS A 164 13.83 -2.59 14.32
CA LYS A 164 14.75 -1.89 13.42
C LYS A 164 14.88 -2.67 12.13
N TYR A 165 14.73 -1.98 11.01
CA TYR A 165 14.93 -2.53 9.67
C TYR A 165 16.40 -2.39 9.27
N ASP A 166 16.88 -3.30 8.42
CA ASP A 166 18.21 -3.18 7.81
C ASP A 166 18.15 -2.23 6.60
N MET A 167 17.04 -2.27 5.86
CA MET A 167 16.79 -1.41 4.71
C MET A 167 15.30 -1.09 4.57
N MET A 168 14.99 0.15 4.19
CA MET A 168 13.66 0.59 3.79
C MET A 168 13.74 1.30 2.44
N ILE A 169 12.71 1.14 1.60
CA ILE A 169 12.67 1.82 0.29
C ILE A 169 11.71 3.00 0.29
N CYS A 170 12.00 3.99 -0.56
CA CYS A 170 11.11 5.11 -0.85
C CYS A 170 11.25 5.57 -2.31
N ILE A 171 10.49 6.60 -2.69
CA ILE A 171 10.38 7.04 -4.09
C ILE A 171 11.18 8.31 -4.43
N SER A 172 11.63 9.06 -3.42
CA SER A 172 12.41 10.30 -3.59
C SER A 172 13.22 10.66 -2.35
N GLU A 173 14.16 11.59 -2.51
CA GLU A 173 14.91 12.15 -1.37
C GLU A 173 14.00 12.90 -0.38
N MET A 174 12.92 13.53 -0.88
CA MET A 174 11.93 14.17 -0.01
C MET A 174 11.23 13.13 0.87
N THR A 175 10.71 12.05 0.27
CA THR A 175 10.04 10.99 1.04
C THR A 175 11.02 10.21 1.92
N LYS A 176 12.30 10.13 1.54
CA LYS A 176 13.38 9.60 2.39
C LYS A 176 13.53 10.40 3.69
N LYS A 177 13.47 11.74 3.63
CA LYS A 177 13.49 12.61 4.82
C LYS A 177 12.30 12.30 5.73
N CYS A 178 11.09 12.22 5.17
CA CYS A 178 9.88 11.86 5.92
C CYS A 178 10.01 10.48 6.60
N MET A 179 10.46 9.44 5.87
CA MET A 179 10.64 8.10 6.45
C MET A 179 11.70 8.07 7.55
N LYS A 180 12.82 8.80 7.38
CA LYS A 180 13.85 8.90 8.42
C LYS A 180 13.36 9.60 9.68
N SER A 181 12.55 10.65 9.54
CA SER A 181 11.95 11.34 10.68
C SER A 181 10.94 10.42 11.40
N ALA A 182 9.96 9.91 10.66
CA ALA A 182 8.87 9.10 11.19
C ALA A 182 9.33 7.80 11.88
N PHE A 183 10.37 7.14 11.36
CA PHE A 183 10.86 5.88 11.93
C PHE A 183 12.13 6.05 12.78
N GLY A 184 12.79 7.21 12.73
CA GLY A 184 14.06 7.46 13.42
C GLY A 184 15.09 6.36 13.16
N LYS A 185 15.76 5.90 14.22
CA LYS A 185 16.76 4.82 14.16
C LYS A 185 16.23 3.49 13.62
N ARG A 186 14.91 3.29 13.58
CA ARG A 186 14.29 2.06 13.09
C ARG A 186 14.22 1.96 11.57
N ALA A 187 14.30 3.09 10.87
CA ALA A 187 14.25 3.13 9.41
C ALA A 187 15.40 2.32 8.77
N GLY A 188 16.50 2.12 9.50
CA GLY A 188 17.70 1.51 8.95
C GLY A 188 18.30 2.38 7.86
N ASP A 189 18.81 1.74 6.81
CA ASP A 189 19.18 2.45 5.61
C ASP A 189 17.96 2.70 4.71
N VAL A 190 17.66 3.97 4.42
CA VAL A 190 16.54 4.35 3.56
C VAL A 190 17.07 4.65 2.17
N VAL A 191 16.69 3.84 1.19
CA VAL A 191 17.17 3.93 -0.19
C VAL A 191 16.07 4.36 -1.15
N VAL A 192 16.43 5.19 -2.12
CA VAL A 192 15.49 5.64 -3.14
C VAL A 192 15.55 4.69 -4.33
N THR A 193 14.50 3.90 -4.51
CA THR A 193 14.41 2.91 -5.62
C THR A 193 13.17 3.11 -6.48
N GLY A 194 12.19 3.89 -6.02
CA GLY A 194 10.82 3.74 -6.50
C GLY A 194 10.15 2.53 -5.84
N TYR A 195 8.91 2.25 -6.22
CA TYR A 195 8.14 1.13 -5.69
C TYR A 195 7.92 0.04 -6.74
N PRO A 196 8.16 -1.25 -6.44
CA PRO A 196 7.90 -2.36 -7.37
C PRO A 196 6.52 -2.33 -8.03
N CYS A 197 5.46 -1.94 -7.30
CA CYS A 197 4.12 -1.84 -7.88
C CYS A 197 3.99 -0.75 -8.97
N ASN A 198 4.85 0.28 -8.95
CA ASN A 198 4.85 1.35 -9.96
C ASN A 198 5.30 0.84 -11.33
N ASP A 199 6.13 -0.21 -11.39
CA ASP A 199 6.60 -0.76 -12.66
C ASP A 199 5.41 -1.21 -13.55
N THR A 200 4.30 -1.64 -12.92
CA THR A 200 3.06 -2.08 -13.58
C THR A 200 2.26 -0.95 -14.25
N LEU A 201 2.47 0.30 -13.79
CA LEU A 201 1.81 1.49 -14.31
C LEU A 201 2.38 1.89 -15.67
N LEU A 202 3.68 1.66 -15.84
CA LEU A 202 4.44 2.10 -17.01
C LEU A 202 4.66 0.96 -18.02
N LYS A 203 4.63 -0.30 -17.56
CA LYS A 203 4.83 -1.48 -18.41
C LYS A 203 3.81 -2.57 -18.10
N ASN A 204 3.46 -3.38 -19.08
CA ASN A 204 2.79 -4.65 -18.83
C ASN A 204 3.78 -5.62 -18.18
N VAL A 205 3.60 -5.87 -16.90
CA VAL A 205 4.37 -6.88 -16.16
C VAL A 205 3.62 -8.20 -16.26
N GLU A 206 4.33 -9.26 -16.56
CA GLU A 206 3.78 -10.61 -16.59
C GLU A 206 3.27 -10.99 -15.20
N ASN A 207 1.97 -11.28 -15.13
CA ASN A 207 1.31 -11.72 -13.91
C ASN A 207 0.48 -12.97 -14.24
N PRO A 208 0.85 -14.16 -13.74
CA PRO A 208 0.09 -15.39 -13.98
C PRO A 208 -1.20 -15.47 -13.16
N PHE A 209 -1.46 -14.48 -12.29
CA PHE A 209 -2.67 -14.37 -11.50
C PHE A 209 -3.70 -13.47 -12.19
N ILE A 210 -4.96 -13.87 -12.04
CA ILE A 210 -6.09 -13.08 -12.49
C ILE A 210 -6.29 -11.95 -11.47
N ASP A 211 -5.85 -10.74 -11.81
CA ASP A 211 -6.27 -9.54 -11.08
C ASP A 211 -7.68 -9.17 -11.58
N GLU A 212 -8.70 -9.45 -10.77
CA GLU A 212 -10.11 -9.16 -11.09
C GLU A 212 -10.31 -7.68 -11.46
N ASP A 213 -9.61 -6.78 -10.77
CA ASP A 213 -9.55 -5.32 -11.02
C ASP A 213 -9.19 -5.02 -12.47
N LEU A 214 -8.11 -5.64 -12.94
CA LEU A 214 -7.57 -5.43 -14.27
C LEU A 214 -8.51 -6.00 -15.33
N LYS A 215 -9.09 -7.18 -15.07
CA LYS A 215 -10.08 -7.79 -15.98
C LYS A 215 -11.33 -6.93 -16.11
N LEU A 216 -11.89 -6.49 -14.98
CA LEU A 216 -13.05 -5.62 -14.96
C LEU A 216 -12.78 -4.33 -15.76
N ILE A 217 -11.69 -3.63 -15.44
CA ILE A 217 -11.38 -2.35 -16.09
C ILE A 217 -11.09 -2.56 -17.59
N LYS A 218 -10.35 -3.60 -17.98
CA LYS A 218 -10.14 -3.91 -19.40
C LYS A 218 -11.44 -4.22 -20.13
N SER A 219 -12.36 -4.97 -19.51
CA SER A 219 -13.69 -5.24 -20.07
C SER A 219 -14.47 -3.95 -20.29
N LEU A 220 -14.48 -3.04 -19.31
CA LEU A 220 -15.13 -1.73 -19.46
C LEU A 220 -14.53 -0.90 -20.60
N LYS A 221 -13.19 -0.90 -20.73
CA LYS A 221 -12.50 -0.20 -21.82
C LYS A 221 -12.76 -0.84 -23.19
N ALA A 222 -12.91 -2.17 -23.26
CA ALA A 222 -13.29 -2.86 -24.50
C ALA A 222 -14.68 -2.41 -24.99
N HIS A 223 -15.59 -2.10 -24.06
CA HIS A 223 -16.90 -1.50 -24.35
C HIS A 223 -16.85 0.03 -24.50
N LYS A 224 -15.66 0.60 -24.73
CA LYS A 224 -15.39 2.04 -24.93
C LYS A 224 -15.91 2.93 -23.79
N LYS A 225 -16.11 2.39 -22.59
CA LYS A 225 -16.54 3.19 -21.43
C LYS A 225 -15.38 4.00 -20.88
N LYS A 226 -15.66 5.24 -20.44
CA LYS A 226 -14.72 6.00 -19.61
C LYS A 226 -14.77 5.46 -18.19
N VAL A 227 -13.61 5.20 -17.59
CA VAL A 227 -13.48 4.60 -16.25
C VAL A 227 -13.03 5.67 -15.28
N ILE A 228 -13.91 6.04 -14.35
CA ILE A 228 -13.64 6.95 -13.25
C ILE A 228 -13.44 6.09 -12.00
N LEU A 229 -12.28 6.22 -11.35
CA LEU A 229 -11.98 5.46 -10.13
C LEU A 229 -12.03 6.40 -8.93
N TYR A 230 -12.86 6.08 -7.94
CA TYR A 230 -12.93 6.77 -6.67
C TYR A 230 -12.26 5.95 -5.56
N MET A 231 -11.21 6.51 -4.96
CA MET A 231 -10.41 5.89 -3.90
C MET A 231 -10.29 6.81 -2.68
N PRO A 232 -11.32 6.92 -1.83
CA PRO A 232 -11.24 7.69 -0.60
C PRO A 232 -10.31 7.04 0.43
N THR A 233 -9.74 7.88 1.29
CA THR A 233 -8.93 7.47 2.43
C THR A 233 -9.82 6.89 3.53
N TYR A 234 -9.33 5.87 4.23
CA TYR A 234 -9.98 5.34 5.41
C TYR A 234 -10.15 6.41 6.51
N ARG A 235 -11.37 6.54 7.05
CA ARG A 235 -11.70 7.31 8.25
C ARG A 235 -11.74 6.37 9.45
N ASP A 236 -11.03 6.69 10.54
CA ASP A 236 -11.07 5.89 11.77
C ASP A 236 -12.33 6.25 12.56
N VAL A 237 -13.44 5.56 12.28
CA VAL A 237 -14.76 5.90 12.84
C VAL A 237 -14.97 5.30 14.24
N ARG A 238 -13.90 4.89 14.93
CA ARG A 238 -13.99 4.45 16.34
C ARG A 238 -14.48 5.54 17.30
N ILE A 239 -14.62 6.78 16.83
CA ILE A 239 -15.05 7.93 17.63
C ILE A 239 -16.55 8.26 17.45
N TYR A 240 -17.22 7.72 16.42
CA TYR A 240 -18.64 7.97 16.19
C TYR A 240 -19.41 6.67 16.03
N GLU A 241 -19.98 6.18 17.12
CA GLU A 241 -21.12 5.27 17.06
C GLU A 241 -22.21 5.94 16.20
N SER A 242 -22.69 5.23 15.16
CA SER A 242 -23.85 5.53 14.30
C SER A 242 -23.70 6.31 12.97
N LYS A 243 -22.55 6.87 12.56
CA LYS A 243 -22.44 7.44 11.20
C LYS A 243 -21.76 6.46 10.24
N SER A 244 -22.52 5.93 9.29
CA SER A 244 -21.98 5.36 8.05
C SER A 244 -20.98 6.35 7.44
N MET A 245 -19.96 5.85 6.72
CA MET A 245 -19.19 6.71 5.84
C MET A 245 -20.12 7.11 4.67
N ASP A 246 -21.00 8.06 4.92
CA ASP A 246 -21.81 8.68 3.88
C ASP A 246 -20.89 9.65 3.15
N VAL A 247 -20.22 9.12 2.13
CA VAL A 247 -19.61 9.99 1.13
C VAL A 247 -20.76 10.81 0.54
N PRO A 248 -20.72 12.16 0.58
CA PRO A 248 -21.86 13.00 0.24
C PRO A 248 -22.09 13.05 -1.28
N ILE A 249 -22.46 11.92 -1.87
CA ILE A 249 -22.73 11.75 -3.30
C ILE A 249 -24.20 11.46 -3.49
N ASN A 250 -24.85 12.20 -4.39
CA ASN A 250 -26.15 11.81 -4.91
C ASN A 250 -25.93 10.74 -5.99
N TRP A 251 -26.09 9.47 -5.62
CA TRP A 251 -25.80 8.32 -6.48
C TRP A 251 -26.67 8.28 -7.75
N GLU A 252 -27.94 8.66 -7.65
CA GLU A 252 -28.86 8.66 -8.80
C GLU A 252 -28.49 9.74 -9.82
N LYS A 253 -28.24 10.97 -9.35
CA LYS A 253 -27.79 12.08 -10.21
C LYS A 253 -26.43 11.76 -10.85
N LEU A 254 -25.52 11.12 -10.11
CA LEU A 254 -24.25 10.64 -10.67
C LEU A 254 -24.47 9.52 -11.71
N ASN A 255 -25.35 8.56 -11.45
CA ASN A 255 -25.64 7.48 -12.39
C ASN A 255 -26.19 8.02 -13.71
N SER A 256 -27.16 8.93 -13.67
CA SER A 256 -27.71 9.57 -14.88
C SER A 256 -26.64 10.34 -15.67
N PHE A 257 -25.73 11.03 -14.97
CA PHE A 257 -24.58 11.68 -15.60
C PHE A 257 -23.65 10.66 -16.28
N LEU A 258 -23.35 9.54 -15.61
CA LEU A 258 -22.47 8.50 -16.14
C LEU A 258 -23.07 7.81 -17.36
N GLU A 259 -24.38 7.53 -17.34
CA GLU A 259 -25.11 6.94 -18.46
C GLU A 259 -25.05 7.86 -19.69
N LYS A 260 -25.40 9.14 -19.54
CA LYS A 260 -25.30 10.16 -20.61
C LYS A 260 -23.91 10.23 -21.23
N ASN A 261 -22.86 10.03 -20.43
CA ASN A 261 -21.46 10.19 -20.84
C ASN A 261 -20.74 8.85 -21.16
N ASN A 262 -21.47 7.74 -21.33
CA ASN A 262 -20.90 6.39 -21.53
C ASN A 262 -19.73 6.08 -20.56
N SER A 263 -19.95 6.34 -19.28
CA SER A 263 -18.93 6.30 -18.23
C SER A 263 -19.32 5.31 -17.13
N VAL A 264 -18.33 4.87 -16.35
CA VAL A 264 -18.51 4.02 -15.17
C VAL A 264 -17.70 4.60 -14.03
N PHE A 265 -18.29 4.58 -12.84
CA PHE A 265 -17.69 5.03 -11.60
C PHE A 265 -17.41 3.83 -10.70
N ILE A 266 -16.14 3.54 -10.46
CA ILE A 266 -15.72 2.43 -9.61
C ILE A 266 -15.38 2.99 -8.23
N VAL A 267 -16.10 2.55 -7.20
CA VAL A 267 -15.80 2.89 -5.81
C VAL A 267 -14.93 1.79 -5.20
N LYS A 268 -13.72 2.16 -4.81
CA LYS A 268 -12.78 1.26 -4.13
C LYS A 268 -12.53 1.75 -2.72
N LEU A 269 -13.26 1.18 -1.77
CA LEU A 269 -13.09 1.45 -0.34
C LEU A 269 -11.95 0.60 0.26
N HIS A 270 -11.53 0.98 1.46
CA HIS A 270 -10.62 0.16 2.24
C HIS A 270 -11.33 -1.13 2.70
N PRO A 271 -10.67 -2.32 2.67
CA PRO A 271 -11.30 -3.64 2.96
C PRO A 271 -11.98 -3.79 4.33
N VAL A 272 -11.76 -2.85 5.25
CA VAL A 272 -12.36 -2.86 6.61
C VAL A 272 -13.80 -2.33 6.60
N LYS A 273 -14.27 -1.71 5.49
CA LYS A 273 -15.53 -0.94 5.45
C LYS A 273 -16.36 -1.09 4.18
N GLU A 274 -16.15 -2.13 3.37
CA GLU A 274 -17.06 -2.37 2.23
C GLU A 274 -18.53 -2.50 2.67
N SER A 275 -18.79 -2.91 3.91
CA SER A 275 -20.12 -3.22 4.42
C SER A 275 -21.01 -2.03 4.79
N THR A 276 -20.60 -0.77 4.61
CA THR A 276 -21.41 0.40 5.03
C THR A 276 -21.83 1.35 3.91
N LEU A 277 -21.37 1.16 2.67
CA LEU A 277 -21.75 2.03 1.57
C LEU A 277 -23.04 1.53 0.92
N GLN A 278 -24.11 2.32 1.00
CA GLN A 278 -25.39 1.99 0.39
C GLN A 278 -25.51 2.73 -0.95
N ILE A 279 -25.33 1.99 -2.04
CA ILE A 279 -25.58 2.49 -3.40
C ILE A 279 -26.89 1.85 -3.88
N PRO A 280 -27.87 2.63 -4.38
CA PRO A 280 -29.12 2.07 -4.90
C PRO A 280 -28.85 1.06 -6.03
N TYR A 281 -29.55 -0.09 -6.00
CA TYR A 281 -29.42 -1.13 -7.04
C TYR A 281 -29.75 -0.64 -8.46
N SER A 282 -30.51 0.45 -8.58
CA SER A 282 -30.82 1.12 -9.85
C SER A 282 -29.58 1.75 -10.52
N CYS A 283 -28.51 2.03 -9.76
CA CYS A 283 -27.31 2.73 -10.22
C CYS A 283 -26.32 1.79 -10.97
N LYS A 284 -26.70 1.31 -12.16
CA LYS A 284 -25.94 0.31 -12.95
C LYS A 284 -24.56 0.76 -13.40
N ASN A 285 -24.29 2.07 -13.48
CA ASN A 285 -23.00 2.61 -13.90
C ASN A 285 -22.04 2.85 -12.71
N ILE A 286 -22.43 2.45 -11.50
CA ILE A 286 -21.63 2.61 -10.29
C ILE A 286 -21.27 1.22 -9.77
N LEU A 287 -19.97 0.92 -9.70
CA LEU A 287 -19.46 -0.41 -9.36
C LEU A 287 -18.70 -0.36 -8.04
N THR A 288 -19.02 -1.29 -7.14
CA THR A 288 -18.32 -1.52 -5.86
C THR A 288 -17.78 -2.95 -5.83
N PRO A 289 -16.61 -3.22 -6.43
CA PRO A 289 -16.18 -4.60 -6.57
C PRO A 289 -15.57 -5.09 -5.25
N ASN A 290 -16.17 -6.13 -4.66
CA ASN A 290 -15.88 -6.66 -3.31
C ASN A 290 -14.48 -7.29 -3.13
N ASN A 291 -13.70 -7.43 -4.21
CA ASN A 291 -12.46 -8.22 -4.23
C ASN A 291 -11.27 -7.47 -4.84
N LEU A 292 -11.32 -6.13 -4.88
CA LEU A 292 -10.24 -5.36 -5.47
C LEU A 292 -8.97 -5.43 -4.60
N ASN A 293 -8.04 -6.34 -4.88
CA ASN A 293 -6.88 -6.57 -4.03
C ASN A 293 -5.58 -5.93 -4.57
N ASP A 294 -5.46 -5.75 -5.88
CA ASP A 294 -4.27 -5.16 -6.51
C ASP A 294 -4.65 -4.28 -7.70
N ILE A 295 -4.93 -3.01 -7.37
CA ILE A 295 -5.43 -2.03 -8.34
C ILE A 295 -4.34 -1.49 -9.25
N PHE A 296 -3.07 -1.60 -8.86
CA PHE A 296 -1.95 -0.92 -9.54
C PHE A 296 -1.86 -1.25 -11.03
N PRO A 297 -1.88 -2.51 -11.48
CA PRO A 297 -1.87 -2.83 -12.92
C PRO A 297 -3.03 -2.23 -13.70
N ALA A 298 -4.16 -1.98 -13.04
CA ALA A 298 -5.37 -1.47 -13.65
C ALA A 298 -5.40 0.07 -13.73
N LEU A 299 -4.64 0.78 -12.88
CA LEU A 299 -4.64 2.25 -12.81
C LEU A 299 -4.31 2.91 -14.16
N LYS A 300 -3.41 2.35 -14.96
CA LYS A 300 -3.09 2.90 -16.30
C LYS A 300 -4.26 2.87 -17.29
N TYR A 301 -5.32 2.12 -17.00
CA TYR A 301 -6.53 2.06 -17.82
C TYR A 301 -7.67 2.96 -17.29
N VAL A 302 -7.55 3.47 -16.07
CA VAL A 302 -8.46 4.45 -15.47
C VAL A 302 -8.29 5.79 -16.18
N ASP A 303 -9.37 6.51 -16.49
CA ASP A 303 -9.32 7.80 -17.17
C ASP A 303 -9.20 8.98 -16.19
N ILE A 304 -9.85 8.89 -15.03
CA ILE A 304 -9.81 9.90 -13.96
C ILE A 304 -9.70 9.21 -12.61
N LEU A 305 -8.79 9.67 -11.76
CA LEU A 305 -8.76 9.30 -10.35
C LEU A 305 -9.47 10.39 -9.53
N ILE A 306 -10.51 10.02 -8.79
CA ILE A 306 -11.06 10.85 -7.72
C ILE A 306 -10.55 10.31 -6.40
N THR A 307 -10.00 11.18 -5.57
CA THR A 307 -9.40 10.80 -4.29
C THR A 307 -9.47 11.96 -3.32
N ASP A 308 -9.16 11.71 -2.05
CA ASP A 308 -9.06 12.74 -1.01
C ASP A 308 -7.59 12.91 -0.58
N TYR A 309 -7.26 12.57 0.65
CA TYR A 309 -5.93 12.62 1.26
C TYR A 309 -5.12 11.33 1.01
N SER A 310 -5.46 10.53 0.00
CA SER A 310 -4.78 9.26 -0.26
C SER A 310 -3.45 9.48 -0.97
N THR A 311 -2.40 8.79 -0.54
CA THR A 311 -1.10 8.83 -1.22
C THR A 311 -1.10 8.16 -2.59
N VAL A 312 -2.17 7.44 -2.96
CA VAL A 312 -2.25 6.75 -4.26
C VAL A 312 -2.20 7.74 -5.43
N CYS A 313 -2.62 8.99 -5.23
CA CYS A 313 -2.53 10.06 -6.23
C CYS A 313 -1.10 10.24 -6.74
N TYR A 314 -0.11 10.10 -5.86
CA TYR A 314 1.30 10.22 -6.22
C TYR A 314 1.79 9.05 -7.06
N ASN A 315 1.31 7.82 -6.82
CA ASN A 315 1.60 6.71 -7.74
C ASN A 315 0.93 6.96 -9.10
N PHE A 316 -0.31 7.46 -9.09
CA PHE A 316 -1.10 7.75 -10.29
C PHE A 316 -0.49 8.86 -11.16
N LEU A 317 0.36 9.73 -10.61
CA LEU A 317 1.17 10.69 -11.38
C LEU A 317 1.96 10.03 -12.51
N LEU A 318 2.41 8.78 -12.33
CA LEU A 318 3.16 8.05 -13.37
C LEU A 318 2.29 7.70 -14.59
N CYS A 319 0.96 7.73 -14.44
CA CYS A 319 0.04 7.53 -15.56
C CYS A 319 -0.17 8.81 -16.39
N SER A 320 0.27 9.99 -15.90
CA SER A 320 0.01 11.30 -16.52
C SER A 320 -1.48 11.55 -16.80
N LYS A 321 -2.33 11.18 -15.84
CA LYS A 321 -3.79 11.27 -15.94
C LYS A 321 -4.39 12.19 -14.88
N PRO A 322 -5.57 12.77 -15.16
CA PRO A 322 -6.17 13.77 -14.28
C PRO A 322 -6.59 13.18 -12.94
N ILE A 323 -6.47 14.01 -11.91
CA ILE A 323 -6.85 13.71 -10.54
C ILE A 323 -7.82 14.81 -10.07
N ILE A 324 -8.96 14.41 -9.51
CA ILE A 324 -9.89 15.32 -8.85
C ILE A 324 -9.83 15.03 -7.34
N PHE A 325 -9.64 16.09 -6.55
CA PHE A 325 -9.58 15.99 -5.10
C PHE A 325 -10.94 16.28 -4.48
N TYR A 326 -11.63 15.26 -3.97
CA TYR A 326 -12.93 15.43 -3.30
C TYR A 326 -12.74 15.56 -1.79
N TRP A 327 -12.57 16.79 -1.32
CA TRP A 327 -12.21 17.14 0.06
C TRP A 327 -13.40 17.70 0.83
N TYR A 328 -14.47 16.91 0.89
CA TYR A 328 -15.72 17.32 1.53
C TYR A 328 -15.60 17.47 3.07
N ASP A 329 -14.62 16.82 3.70
CA ASP A 329 -14.44 16.73 5.16
C ASP A 329 -13.01 17.10 5.62
N LEU A 330 -12.35 18.05 4.93
CA LEU A 330 -10.94 18.38 5.21
C LEU A 330 -10.69 18.84 6.65
N LYS A 331 -11.61 19.64 7.20
CA LYS A 331 -11.46 20.21 8.54
C LYS A 331 -11.47 19.09 9.57
N GLU A 332 -12.48 18.24 9.50
CA GLU A 332 -12.68 17.06 10.34
C GLU A 332 -11.52 16.08 10.20
N TYR A 333 -11.05 15.83 8.96
CA TYR A 333 -9.95 14.89 8.73
C TYR A 333 -8.65 15.35 9.38
N LYS A 334 -8.30 16.65 9.28
CA LYS A 334 -7.09 17.21 9.88
C LYS A 334 -7.12 17.18 11.40
N THR A 335 -8.29 17.34 12.02
CA THR A 335 -8.44 17.35 13.48
C THR A 335 -8.51 15.94 14.07
N GLU A 336 -9.13 15.00 13.38
CA GLU A 336 -9.51 13.72 13.99
C GLU A 336 -8.70 12.52 13.51
N HIS A 337 -8.07 12.59 12.34
CA HIS A 337 -7.46 11.42 11.71
C HIS A 337 -5.95 11.51 11.59
N ARG A 338 -5.45 12.40 10.73
CA ARG A 338 -4.02 12.50 10.41
C ARG A 338 -3.64 13.90 9.94
N THR A 339 -2.50 14.38 10.41
CA THR A 339 -1.82 15.56 9.87
C THR A 339 -0.94 15.18 8.66
N LEU A 340 -0.75 16.13 7.76
CA LEU A 340 0.13 16.03 6.60
C LEU A 340 1.42 16.81 6.87
N TYR A 341 2.51 16.50 6.16
CA TYR A 341 3.65 17.43 6.10
C TYR A 341 3.28 18.65 5.24
N GLU A 342 3.65 19.85 5.68
CA GLU A 342 3.22 21.14 5.09
C GLU A 342 3.55 21.26 3.59
N ASP A 343 4.72 20.76 3.17
CA ASP A 343 5.15 20.76 1.77
C ASP A 343 4.14 20.10 0.82
N PHE A 344 3.33 19.15 1.32
CA PHE A 344 2.40 18.38 0.50
C PHE A 344 1.01 19.00 0.38
N GLU A 345 0.65 19.96 1.25
CA GLU A 345 -0.63 20.67 1.13
C GLU A 345 -0.65 21.55 -0.13
N ASN A 346 0.53 21.98 -0.57
CA ASN A 346 0.73 22.78 -1.77
C ASN A 346 0.86 21.94 -3.06
N LEU A 347 0.89 20.60 -2.96
CA LEU A 347 1.04 19.68 -4.10
C LEU A 347 -0.29 19.23 -4.70
N VAL A 348 -1.19 20.19 -4.88
CA VAL A 348 -2.51 19.96 -5.47
C VAL A 348 -2.38 19.72 -6.97
N LEU A 349 -2.71 18.50 -7.40
CA LEU A 349 -2.50 17.97 -8.75
C LEU A 349 -3.63 18.28 -9.74
N GLY A 350 -4.77 18.77 -9.25
CA GLY A 350 -5.99 19.02 -10.02
C GLY A 350 -7.04 19.73 -9.16
N PRO A 351 -8.28 19.88 -9.64
CA PRO A 351 -9.29 20.65 -8.92
C PRO A 351 -9.60 20.05 -7.55
N ILE A 352 -9.65 20.90 -6.53
CA ILE A 352 -10.18 20.55 -5.21
C ILE A 352 -11.66 20.95 -5.18
N VAL A 353 -12.51 19.96 -5.01
CA VAL A 353 -13.96 20.12 -4.92
C VAL A 353 -14.43 19.69 -3.52
N LYS A 354 -15.36 20.44 -2.95
CA LYS A 354 -15.86 20.22 -1.57
C LYS A 354 -17.31 19.79 -1.50
N THR A 355 -18.05 19.91 -2.61
CA THR A 355 -19.47 19.58 -2.72
C THR A 355 -19.70 18.62 -3.88
N PHE A 356 -20.83 17.89 -3.85
CA PHE A 356 -21.20 17.00 -4.94
C PHE A 356 -21.41 17.74 -6.27
N ASP A 357 -22.04 18.92 -6.25
CA ASP A 357 -22.25 19.70 -7.47
C ASP A 357 -20.92 20.19 -8.07
N ALA A 358 -19.95 20.59 -7.23
CA ALA A 358 -18.61 20.94 -7.70
C ALA A 358 -17.88 19.73 -8.30
N LEU A 359 -18.05 18.54 -7.71
CA LEU A 359 -17.53 17.30 -8.27
C LEU A 359 -18.16 16.98 -9.64
N LEU A 360 -19.49 17.12 -9.76
CA LEU A 360 -20.20 16.87 -11.01
C LEU A 360 -19.78 17.86 -12.09
N ASN A 361 -19.62 19.14 -11.75
CA ASN A 361 -19.13 20.17 -12.68
C ASN A 361 -17.69 19.89 -13.13
N ALA A 362 -16.82 19.43 -12.23
CA ALA A 362 -15.45 19.05 -12.60
C ALA A 362 -15.43 17.83 -13.55
N LEU A 363 -16.31 16.85 -13.32
CA LEU A 363 -16.50 15.73 -14.23
C LEU A 363 -17.05 16.18 -15.58
N ASP A 364 -18.09 17.03 -15.59
CA ASP A 364 -18.68 17.56 -16.82
C ASP A 364 -17.65 18.35 -17.65
N ASN A 365 -16.86 19.19 -16.99
CA ASN A 365 -15.78 19.92 -17.63
C ASN A 365 -14.73 18.98 -18.26
N TYR A 366 -14.38 17.88 -17.59
CA TYR A 366 -13.51 16.86 -18.18
C TYR A 366 -14.17 16.15 -19.38
N MET A 367 -15.49 15.90 -19.33
CA MET A 367 -16.20 15.22 -20.42
C MET A 367 -16.32 16.09 -21.67
N ASN A 368 -16.61 17.39 -21.49
CA ASN A 368 -16.94 18.32 -22.57
C ASN A 368 -15.74 19.18 -23.03
N ASN A 369 -14.81 19.53 -22.14
CA ASN A 369 -13.65 20.40 -22.41
C ASN A 369 -12.33 19.71 -22.03
N LYS A 370 -12.17 18.45 -22.44
CA LYS A 370 -11.06 17.60 -22.01
C LYS A 370 -9.68 18.24 -22.26
N GLU A 371 -9.47 18.89 -23.40
CA GLU A 371 -8.17 19.47 -23.74
C GLU A 371 -7.75 20.57 -22.76
N ASP A 372 -8.65 21.52 -22.48
CA ASP A 372 -8.39 22.60 -21.52
C ASP A 372 -8.22 22.06 -20.09
N PHE A 373 -9.09 21.12 -19.69
CA PHE A 373 -8.97 20.46 -18.40
C PHE A 373 -7.60 19.78 -18.23
N MET A 374 -7.16 19.06 -19.26
CA MET A 374 -5.86 18.39 -19.27
C MET A 374 -4.72 19.40 -19.31
N LYS A 375 -4.82 20.50 -20.05
CA LYS A 375 -3.79 21.55 -20.12
C LYS A 375 -3.53 22.16 -18.74
N GLU A 376 -4.59 22.44 -17.98
CA GLU A 376 -4.47 22.96 -16.61
C GLU A 376 -3.80 21.95 -15.66
N CYS A 377 -4.23 20.68 -15.73
CA CYS A 377 -3.72 19.63 -14.84
C CYS A 377 -2.29 19.19 -15.20
N SER A 378 -1.95 19.12 -16.49
CA SER A 378 -0.69 18.50 -16.97
C SER A 378 0.55 19.23 -16.45
N LYS A 379 0.51 20.57 -16.36
CA LYS A 379 1.63 21.34 -15.79
C LYS A 379 1.83 21.03 -14.31
N LYS A 380 0.73 20.97 -13.53
CA LYS A 380 0.75 20.64 -12.10
C LYS A 380 1.23 19.19 -11.87
N ILE A 381 0.70 18.25 -12.65
CA ILE A 381 1.08 16.83 -12.64
C ILE A 381 2.57 16.66 -12.96
N SER A 382 3.08 17.26 -14.03
CA SER A 382 4.49 17.17 -14.43
C SER A 382 5.43 17.74 -13.35
N ASN A 383 5.10 18.92 -12.83
CA ASN A 383 5.91 19.54 -11.77
C ASN A 383 5.94 18.69 -10.50
N CYS A 384 4.79 18.18 -10.09
CA CYS A 384 4.73 17.31 -8.91
C CYS A 384 5.41 15.96 -9.16
N GLN A 385 5.28 15.37 -10.36
CA GLN A 385 5.96 14.12 -10.71
C GLN A 385 7.48 14.26 -10.55
N LYS A 386 8.08 15.37 -11.03
CA LYS A 386 9.51 15.66 -10.87
C LYS A 386 9.94 15.81 -9.41
N LEU A 387 9.07 16.37 -8.57
CA LEU A 387 9.36 16.56 -7.14
C LEU A 387 9.23 15.24 -6.35
N ILE A 388 8.20 14.45 -6.67
CA ILE A 388 7.80 13.28 -5.89
C ILE A 388 8.54 12.01 -6.31
N HIS A 389 8.82 11.84 -7.60
CA HIS A 389 9.46 10.65 -8.15
C HIS A 389 10.87 10.95 -8.62
N LYS A 390 11.85 10.31 -7.99
CA LYS A 390 13.23 10.30 -8.52
C LYS A 390 13.33 9.52 -9.83
N TYR A 391 12.51 8.49 -9.99
CA TYR A 391 12.48 7.64 -11.17
C TYR A 391 11.07 7.57 -11.75
N VAL A 392 10.97 7.77 -13.06
CA VAL A 392 9.73 7.69 -13.85
C VAL A 392 9.79 6.54 -14.87
N ASP A 393 10.63 5.54 -14.60
CA ASP A 393 10.80 4.33 -15.40
C ASP A 393 10.16 3.10 -14.72
N SER A 394 10.21 1.94 -15.38
CA SER A 394 9.69 0.66 -14.86
C SER A 394 10.77 -0.26 -14.27
N ASN A 395 11.82 0.31 -13.68
CA ASN A 395 12.97 -0.44 -13.16
C ASN A 395 13.05 -0.46 -11.62
N SER A 396 11.96 -0.18 -10.91
CA SER A 396 11.98 -0.09 -9.44
C SER A 396 12.33 -1.43 -8.81
N SER A 397 11.77 -2.53 -9.32
CA SER A 397 12.04 -3.88 -8.83
C SER A 397 13.51 -4.29 -9.01
N GLU A 398 14.12 -3.96 -10.16
CA GLU A 398 15.54 -4.25 -10.42
C GLU A 398 16.45 -3.41 -9.51
N ARG A 399 16.11 -2.14 -9.24
CA ARG A 399 16.85 -1.31 -8.28
C ARG A 399 16.81 -1.91 -6.88
N VAL A 400 15.64 -2.32 -6.40
CA VAL A 400 15.52 -2.99 -5.09
C VAL A 400 16.36 -4.26 -5.05
N TYR A 401 16.31 -5.10 -6.09
CA TYR A 401 17.14 -6.30 -6.19
C TYR A 401 18.63 -5.99 -6.09
N LYS A 402 19.12 -5.01 -6.87
CA LYS A 402 20.54 -4.60 -6.86
C LYS A 402 20.99 -4.09 -5.48
N GLU A 403 20.18 -3.26 -4.82
CA GLU A 403 20.47 -2.75 -3.47
C GLU A 403 20.60 -3.90 -2.45
N ILE A 404 19.66 -4.86 -2.45
CA ILE A 404 19.71 -6.00 -1.54
C ILE A 404 20.95 -6.86 -1.82
N MET A 405 21.22 -7.17 -3.10
CA MET A 405 22.37 -7.98 -3.49
C MET A 405 23.69 -7.34 -3.07
N ASN A 406 23.86 -6.04 -3.34
CA ASN A 406 25.09 -5.32 -3.03
C ASN A 406 25.31 -5.20 -1.51
N LYS A 407 24.25 -4.93 -0.73
CA LYS A 407 24.39 -4.70 0.72
C LYS A 407 24.48 -5.99 1.54
N PHE A 408 23.81 -7.05 1.12
CA PHE A 408 23.53 -8.20 2.00
C PHE A 408 23.90 -9.56 1.43
N VAL A 409 24.30 -9.66 0.16
CA VAL A 409 24.60 -10.95 -0.48
C VAL A 409 26.02 -11.03 -1.07
N LYS A 410 26.51 -9.99 -1.75
CA LYS A 410 27.83 -10.00 -2.42
C LYS A 410 29.02 -9.72 -1.50
N ASN A 411 28.80 -9.04 -0.37
CA ASN A 411 29.85 -8.63 0.56
C ASN A 411 30.05 -9.65 1.71
N GLN A 412 29.73 -10.91 1.48
CA GLN A 412 29.95 -12.05 2.37
C GLN A 412 30.60 -13.16 1.54
#